data_AF-A0A1I0XSW2-F1
#
_entry.id   AF-A0A1I0XSW2-F1
#
_cell.length_a   1.000
_cell.length_b   1.000
_cell.length_c   1.000
_cell.angle_alpha   90.00
_cell.angle_beta   90.00
_cell.angle_gamma   90.00
#
_symmetry.space_group_name_H-M   'P 1'
#
loop_
_entity.id
_entity.type
_entity.pdbx_description
1 polymer ?
#
loop_
_entity_poly.entity_id
_entity_poly.type
_entity_poly.pdbx_seq_one_letter_code
_entity_poly.pdbx_strand_id
1 'polypeptide(L)'
;MNSLFRLLRGREKISAADQAWVDAIEATYLTSEFGHLRIFADGRNAGLDYAPFMFGGYYRCVETVNSNGGCTMEAGEEAWFLGYYVFPYDGVLRLHLHDGRQERLLTFVDVYPETETLIRSTFLARPERYFEPAPAPSAKAAGLAALREKVLSLRRRRQ
;
A
#
# COMPACT_ATOMS: atom_id res chain seq x y z
N MET A 1 2.14 -42.68 8.54
CA MET A 1 2.24 -42.09 7.18
C MET A 1 1.00 -41.25 6.78
N ASN A 2 0.43 -40.40 7.65
CA ASN A 2 -0.83 -39.70 7.32
C ASN A 2 -0.90 -38.20 7.72
N SER A 3 0.23 -37.54 7.97
CA SER A 3 0.23 -36.12 8.40
C SER A 3 0.79 -35.14 7.36
N LEU A 4 1.48 -35.61 6.32
CA LEU A 4 2.13 -34.74 5.32
C LEU A 4 1.25 -34.39 4.10
N PHE A 5 0.22 -35.19 3.81
CA PHE A 5 -0.71 -34.92 2.69
C PHE A 5 -1.78 -33.87 3.01
N ARG A 6 -1.96 -33.48 4.27
CA ARG A 6 -2.98 -32.50 4.70
C ARG A 6 -2.51 -31.04 4.60
N LEU A 7 -1.20 -30.78 4.61
CA LEU A 7 -0.62 -29.43 4.53
C LEU A 7 -0.48 -28.88 3.10
N LEU A 8 -0.70 -29.70 2.08
CA LEU A 8 -0.62 -29.29 0.66
C LEU A 8 -1.99 -29.05 -0.01
N ARG A 9 -3.09 -29.23 0.72
CA ARG A 9 -4.46 -28.93 0.26
C ARG A 9 -4.97 -27.64 0.89
N GLY A 10 -4.38 -26.52 0.49
CA GLY A 10 -4.83 -25.20 0.93
C GLY A 10 -4.29 -24.04 0.09
N ARG A 11 -3.70 -24.30 -1.07
CA ARG A 11 -3.56 -23.23 -2.07
C ARG A 11 -4.94 -23.01 -2.66
N GLU A 12 -5.73 -22.14 -2.03
CA GLU A 12 -6.83 -21.49 -2.73
C GLU A 12 -6.25 -21.00 -4.06
N LYS A 13 -6.73 -21.57 -5.16
CA LYS A 13 -6.34 -21.09 -6.49
C LYS A 13 -6.89 -19.67 -6.58
N ILE A 14 -6.00 -18.69 -6.65
CA ILE A 14 -6.37 -17.31 -6.99
C ILE A 14 -7.26 -17.39 -8.23
N SER A 15 -8.44 -16.75 -8.16
CA SER A 15 -9.34 -16.75 -9.30
C SER A 15 -8.69 -16.05 -10.50
N ALA A 16 -9.12 -16.35 -11.73
CA ALA A 16 -8.60 -15.66 -12.90
C ALA A 16 -8.81 -14.14 -12.82
N ALA A 17 -9.91 -13.70 -12.19
CA ALA A 17 -10.22 -12.28 -11.99
C ALA A 17 -9.27 -11.62 -10.98
N ASP A 18 -8.98 -12.30 -9.86
CA ASP A 18 -8.05 -11.77 -8.86
C ASP A 18 -6.61 -11.73 -9.39
N GLN A 19 -6.21 -12.74 -10.16
CA GLN A 19 -4.90 -12.73 -10.81
C GLN A 19 -4.81 -11.59 -11.83
N ALA A 20 -5.83 -11.41 -12.68
CA ALA A 20 -5.86 -10.31 -13.64
C ALA A 20 -5.79 -8.93 -12.95
N TRP A 21 -6.38 -8.79 -11.77
CA TRP A 21 -6.29 -7.56 -10.97
C TRP A 21 -4.86 -7.31 -10.46
N VAL A 22 -4.19 -8.35 -9.94
CA VAL A 22 -2.79 -8.24 -9.50
C VAL A 22 -1.86 -7.96 -10.67
N ASP A 23 -2.10 -8.60 -11.82
CA ASP A 23 -1.35 -8.37 -13.05
C ASP A 23 -1.54 -6.94 -13.54
N ALA A 24 -2.73 -6.37 -13.41
CA ALA A 24 -3.00 -4.97 -13.74
C ALA A 24 -2.22 -4.01 -12.82
N ILE A 25 -2.17 -4.28 -11.51
CA ILE A 25 -1.33 -3.52 -10.55
C ILE A 25 0.14 -3.63 -10.93
N GLU A 26 0.63 -4.83 -11.22
CA GLU A 26 2.02 -5.03 -11.63
C GLU A 26 2.34 -4.25 -12.91
N ALA A 27 1.49 -4.38 -13.92
CA ALA A 27 1.65 -3.70 -15.20
C ALA A 27 1.72 -2.18 -14.99
N THR A 28 0.78 -1.64 -14.21
CA THR A 28 0.61 -0.19 -14.02
C THR A 28 1.72 0.40 -13.16
N TYR A 29 2.09 -0.28 -12.06
CA TYR A 29 2.91 0.33 -11.02
C TYR A 29 4.32 -0.24 -10.91
N LEU A 30 4.61 -1.42 -11.46
CA LEU A 30 5.95 -2.00 -11.47
C LEU A 30 6.61 -2.01 -12.85
N THR A 31 5.87 -2.37 -13.91
CA THR A 31 6.47 -2.48 -15.26
C THR A 31 6.56 -1.13 -15.98
N SER A 32 5.67 -0.20 -15.65
CA SER A 32 5.74 1.19 -16.14
C SER A 32 6.99 1.89 -15.62
N GLU A 33 7.65 2.66 -16.48
CA GLU A 33 8.82 3.49 -16.13
C GLU A 33 8.52 4.47 -14.98
N PHE A 34 7.29 4.97 -14.93
CA PHE A 34 6.83 5.94 -13.93
C PHE A 34 6.04 5.30 -12.78
N GLY A 35 5.95 3.97 -12.73
CA GLY A 35 5.21 3.25 -11.72
C GLY A 35 5.87 3.38 -10.33
N HIS A 36 5.07 3.62 -9.29
CA HIS A 36 5.61 3.82 -7.94
C HIS A 36 6.35 2.57 -7.41
N LEU A 37 5.89 1.34 -7.71
CA LEU A 37 6.59 0.11 -7.30
C LEU A 37 7.94 -0.05 -8.00
N ARG A 38 8.11 0.48 -9.22
CA ARG A 38 9.41 0.56 -9.90
C ARG A 38 10.37 1.46 -9.12
N ILE A 39 9.88 2.64 -8.70
CA ILE A 39 10.66 3.57 -7.88
C ILE A 39 11.04 2.92 -6.54
N PHE A 40 10.15 2.12 -5.95
CA PHE A 40 10.42 1.41 -4.69
C PHE A 40 11.48 0.31 -4.87
N ALA A 41 11.45 -0.41 -6.00
CA ALA A 41 12.51 -1.34 -6.37
C ALA A 41 13.87 -0.64 -6.53
N ASP A 42 13.88 0.63 -6.91
CA ASP A 42 15.09 1.44 -7.08
C ASP A 42 15.61 2.05 -5.77
N GLY A 43 14.89 1.87 -4.66
CA GLY A 43 15.32 2.29 -3.32
C GLY A 43 15.38 3.80 -3.11
N ARG A 44 14.70 4.60 -3.94
CA ARG A 44 14.71 6.07 -3.85
C ARG A 44 13.59 6.56 -2.93
N ASN A 45 13.94 7.14 -1.78
CA ASN A 45 13.04 7.89 -0.87
C ASN A 45 11.62 7.31 -0.69
N ALA A 46 11.51 5.99 -0.68
CA ALA A 46 10.25 5.29 -0.74
C ALA A 46 10.41 3.86 -0.20
N GLY A 47 9.30 3.23 0.13
CA GLY A 47 9.32 1.86 0.63
C GLY A 47 7.97 1.17 0.55
N LEU A 48 8.03 -0.14 0.82
CA LEU A 48 6.85 -1.00 0.80
C LEU A 48 6.07 -0.95 2.12
N ASP A 49 6.73 -0.62 3.22
CA ASP A 49 6.14 -0.65 4.56
C ASP A 49 6.36 0.68 5.27
N TYR A 50 5.29 1.21 5.85
CA TYR A 50 5.28 2.41 6.67
C TYR A 50 4.48 2.12 7.93
N ALA A 51 5.12 1.72 9.03
CA ALA A 51 4.42 1.26 10.23
C ALA A 51 3.31 2.25 10.66
N PRO A 52 2.06 1.78 10.88
CA PRO A 52 1.60 0.39 10.96
C PRO A 52 1.24 -0.28 9.62
N PHE A 53 1.34 0.42 8.49
CA PHE A 53 0.98 -0.07 7.17
C PHE A 53 2.06 -0.97 6.56
N MET A 54 1.63 -2.16 6.15
CA MET A 54 2.43 -3.16 5.45
C MET A 54 1.91 -3.35 4.04
N PHE A 55 2.81 -3.49 3.05
CA PHE A 55 2.42 -3.72 1.66
C PHE A 55 1.48 -4.92 1.54
N GLY A 56 0.40 -4.75 0.77
CA GLY A 56 -0.63 -5.78 0.58
C GLY A 56 -1.57 -5.94 1.77
N GLY A 57 -1.31 -5.26 2.89
CA GLY A 57 -2.25 -5.16 4.00
C GLY A 57 -3.52 -4.44 3.55
N TYR A 58 -4.66 -4.91 4.05
CA TYR A 58 -5.97 -4.34 3.77
C TYR A 58 -6.44 -3.59 5.00
N TYR A 59 -6.80 -2.33 4.83
CA TYR A 59 -7.11 -1.43 5.94
C TYR A 59 -8.45 -0.77 5.70
N ARG A 60 -9.20 -0.60 6.79
CA ARG A 60 -10.42 0.19 6.83
C ARG A 60 -10.12 1.55 7.44
N CYS A 61 -10.57 2.60 6.77
CA CYS A 61 -10.60 3.96 7.29
C CYS A 61 -11.66 4.03 8.39
N VAL A 62 -11.28 4.31 9.64
CA VAL A 62 -12.20 4.39 10.79
C VAL A 62 -12.63 5.82 11.11
N GLU A 63 -11.82 6.80 10.71
CA GLU A 63 -12.08 8.23 10.84
C GLU A 63 -11.69 8.91 9.53
N THR A 64 -12.54 9.79 8.98
CA THR A 64 -12.29 10.44 7.70
C THR A 64 -10.92 11.13 7.69
N VAL A 65 -10.09 10.76 6.72
CA VAL A 65 -8.76 11.32 6.51
C VAL A 65 -8.82 12.33 5.39
N ASN A 66 -8.64 13.60 5.75
CA ASN A 66 -8.43 14.67 4.79
C ASN A 66 -6.93 14.85 4.61
N SER A 67 -6.38 14.33 3.51
CA SER A 67 -4.99 14.62 3.16
C SER A 67 -4.93 16.01 2.51
N ASN A 68 -3.87 16.79 2.78
CA ASN A 68 -3.72 18.14 2.22
C ASN A 68 -3.14 18.13 0.78
N GLY A 69 -3.14 16.96 0.14
CA GLY A 69 -2.94 16.79 -1.29
C GLY A 69 -3.37 15.40 -1.75
N GLY A 70 -3.96 15.28 -2.94
CA GLY A 70 -4.49 14.01 -3.44
C GLY A 70 -5.97 13.85 -3.12
N CYS A 71 -6.35 12.77 -2.43
CA CYS A 71 -7.76 12.46 -2.12
C CYS A 71 -8.10 12.49 -0.62
N THR A 72 -9.39 12.58 -0.33
CA THR A 72 -9.96 12.22 0.98
C THR A 72 -10.25 10.72 1.01
N MET A 73 -10.13 10.11 2.19
CA MET A 73 -10.71 8.79 2.46
C MET A 73 -11.75 8.89 3.56
N GLU A 74 -12.98 8.47 3.26
CA GLU A 74 -14.10 8.55 4.19
C GLU A 74 -14.11 7.38 5.17
N ALA A 75 -14.67 7.61 6.36
CA ALA A 75 -14.89 6.54 7.32
C ALA A 75 -15.73 5.40 6.71
N GLY A 76 -15.24 4.17 6.84
CA GLY A 76 -15.80 2.96 6.24
C GLY A 76 -15.20 2.57 4.89
N GLU A 77 -14.45 3.44 4.20
CA GLU A 77 -13.72 3.06 2.99
C GLU A 77 -12.59 2.08 3.33
N GLU A 78 -12.35 1.12 2.44
CA GLU A 78 -11.33 0.09 2.59
C GLU A 78 -10.36 0.11 1.41
N ALA A 79 -9.08 -0.14 1.67
CA ALA A 79 -8.07 -0.16 0.62
C ALA A 79 -6.87 -1.04 0.96
N TRP A 80 -6.22 -1.56 -0.08
CA TRP A 80 -4.91 -2.20 0.02
C TRP A 80 -3.81 -1.16 0.05
N PHE A 81 -2.89 -1.26 1.00
CA PHE A 81 -1.69 -0.43 1.02
C PHE A 81 -0.66 -0.96 0.03
N LEU A 82 -0.17 -0.09 -0.85
CA LEU A 82 0.79 -0.41 -1.90
C LEU A 82 2.18 0.21 -1.66
N GLY A 83 2.37 0.91 -0.55
CA GLY A 83 3.64 1.49 -0.15
C GLY A 83 3.57 2.99 0.05
N TYR A 84 4.73 3.62 0.22
CA TYR A 84 4.82 5.03 0.55
C TYR A 84 6.01 5.69 -0.14
N TYR A 85 5.88 7.00 -0.30
CA TYR A 85 6.93 7.89 -0.77
C TYR A 85 7.14 9.01 0.24
N VAL A 86 8.39 9.41 0.49
CA VAL A 86 8.74 10.55 1.35
C VAL A 86 9.57 11.53 0.52
N PHE A 87 9.22 12.81 0.48
CA PHE A 87 10.14 13.87 0.06
C PHE A 87 10.59 14.63 1.30
N PRO A 88 11.78 14.33 1.86
CA PRO A 88 12.20 14.93 3.13
C PRO A 88 12.39 16.44 3.04
N TYR A 89 12.88 16.92 1.89
CA TYR A 89 13.14 18.36 1.68
C TYR A 89 11.86 19.19 1.67
N ASP A 90 10.78 18.64 1.11
CA ASP A 90 9.47 19.30 1.00
C ASP A 90 8.51 18.90 2.13
N GLY A 91 8.97 18.09 3.09
CA GLY A 91 8.14 17.58 4.18
C GLY A 91 6.94 16.75 3.71
N VAL A 92 7.03 16.07 2.56
CA VAL A 92 5.92 15.31 1.97
C VAL A 92 5.97 13.85 2.40
N LEU A 93 4.85 13.31 2.88
CA LEU A 93 4.57 11.88 2.95
C LEU A 93 3.42 11.56 2.01
N ARG A 94 3.60 10.61 1.09
CA ARG A 94 2.52 10.09 0.25
C ARG A 94 2.31 8.61 0.51
N LEU A 95 1.08 8.24 0.80
CA LEU A 95 0.66 6.84 0.92
C LEU A 95 -0.04 6.43 -0.37
N HIS A 96 0.36 5.28 -0.91
CA HIS A 96 -0.24 4.64 -2.06
C HIS A 96 -1.21 3.57 -1.58
N LEU A 97 -2.48 3.74 -1.88
CA LEU A 97 -3.56 2.84 -1.52
C LEU A 97 -4.30 2.42 -2.80
N HIS A 98 -5.04 1.32 -2.77
CA HIS A 98 -5.87 0.89 -3.88
C HIS A 98 -7.21 0.40 -3.34
N ASP A 99 -8.32 0.95 -3.82
CA ASP A 99 -9.68 0.60 -3.34
C ASP A 99 -10.27 -0.64 -4.05
N GLY A 100 -9.50 -1.20 -4.97
CA GLY A 100 -9.87 -2.35 -5.79
C GLY A 100 -10.30 -1.98 -7.21
N ARG A 101 -10.58 -0.70 -7.46
CA ARG A 101 -10.88 -0.14 -8.78
C ARG A 101 -9.77 0.78 -9.26
N GLN A 102 -9.24 1.60 -8.38
CA GLN A 102 -8.22 2.59 -8.70
C GLN A 102 -7.27 2.83 -7.52
N GLU A 103 -6.15 3.48 -7.82
CA GLU A 103 -5.24 3.99 -6.82
C GLU A 103 -5.82 5.23 -6.11
N ARG A 104 -5.62 5.27 -4.80
CA ARG A 104 -5.96 6.37 -3.91
C ARG A 104 -4.66 6.90 -3.31
N LEU A 105 -4.43 8.20 -3.44
CA LEU A 105 -3.21 8.85 -2.97
C LEU A 105 -3.54 9.79 -1.82
N LEU A 106 -3.05 9.45 -0.63
CA LEU A 106 -3.08 10.35 0.52
C LEU A 106 -1.73 11.06 0.61
N THR A 107 -1.69 12.36 0.30
CA THR A 107 -0.47 13.18 0.38
C THR A 107 -0.58 14.14 1.55
N PHE A 108 0.39 14.05 2.46
CA PHE A 108 0.56 14.90 3.60
C PHE A 108 1.79 15.79 3.38
N VAL A 109 1.62 17.10 3.36
CA VAL A 109 2.68 18.09 3.11
C VAL A 109 2.87 18.97 4.34
N ASP A 110 4.10 19.18 4.80
CA ASP A 110 4.41 20.20 5.81
C ASP A 110 4.47 21.59 5.17
N VAL A 111 3.32 22.26 5.00
CA VAL A 111 3.29 23.69 4.67
C VAL A 111 3.11 24.49 5.97
N TYR A 112 3.89 25.56 6.16
CA TYR A 112 3.88 26.43 7.34
C TYR A 112 3.29 27.81 6.99
N PRO A 113 2.55 28.49 7.90
CA PRO A 113 1.42 28.04 8.73
C PRO A 113 0.13 28.83 8.36
N GLU A 114 -1.10 28.38 8.62
CA GLU A 114 -1.78 28.57 9.92
C GLU A 114 -2.79 27.45 10.28
N THR A 115 -3.08 26.50 9.39
CA THR A 115 -4.14 25.49 9.62
C THR A 115 -3.79 24.06 9.20
N GLU A 116 -2.92 23.85 8.20
CA GLU A 116 -2.68 22.53 7.60
C GLU A 116 -1.55 21.72 8.25
N THR A 117 -0.63 22.37 8.97
CA THR A 117 0.49 21.72 9.68
C THR A 117 -0.01 20.72 10.75
N LEU A 118 -1.26 20.85 11.21
CA LEU A 118 -1.92 19.93 12.13
C LEU A 118 -2.27 18.58 11.50
N ILE A 119 -2.63 18.54 10.21
CA ILE A 119 -3.15 17.31 9.58
C ILE A 119 -2.05 16.25 9.44
N ARG A 120 -0.89 16.63 8.88
CA ARG A 120 0.25 15.71 8.75
C ARG A 120 0.78 15.28 10.10
N SER A 121 1.04 16.23 10.99
CA SER A 121 1.58 15.92 12.32
C SER A 121 0.64 15.06 13.16
N THR A 122 -0.68 15.29 13.08
CA THR A 122 -1.68 14.46 13.77
C THR A 122 -1.76 13.05 13.17
N PHE A 123 -1.74 12.93 11.84
CA PHE A 123 -1.69 11.63 11.18
C PHE A 123 -0.42 10.86 11.52
N LEU A 124 0.75 11.50 11.44
CA LEU A 124 2.04 10.89 11.74
C LEU A 124 2.17 10.45 13.20
N ALA A 125 1.55 11.18 14.12
CA ALA A 125 1.60 10.86 15.55
C ALA A 125 0.79 9.60 15.88
N ARG A 126 -0.33 9.36 15.18
CA ARG A 126 -1.27 8.25 15.43
C ARG A 126 -1.97 7.77 14.14
N PRO A 127 -1.25 7.18 13.18
CA PRO A 127 -1.86 6.69 11.93
C PRO A 127 -2.93 5.61 12.19
N GLU A 128 -2.78 4.82 13.26
CA GLU A 128 -3.73 3.80 13.72
C GLU A 128 -5.06 4.36 14.21
N ARG A 129 -5.14 5.68 14.49
CA ARG A 129 -6.41 6.34 14.80
C ARG A 129 -7.33 6.40 13.58
N TYR A 130 -6.74 6.46 12.39
CA TYR A 130 -7.45 6.66 11.13
C TYR A 130 -7.66 5.36 10.36
N PHE A 131 -6.79 4.38 10.56
CA PHE A 131 -6.85 3.11 9.86
C PHE A 131 -6.66 1.94 10.80
N GLU A 132 -7.46 0.91 10.58
CA GLU A 132 -7.31 -0.38 11.24
C GLU A 132 -7.18 -1.51 10.22
N PRO A 133 -6.51 -2.62 10.57
CA PRO A 133 -6.49 -3.81 9.72
C PRO A 133 -7.90 -4.37 9.49
N ALA A 134 -8.23 -4.62 8.23
CA ALA A 134 -9.48 -5.25 7.81
C ALA A 134 -9.19 -6.66 7.26
N PRO A 135 -10.16 -7.59 7.32
CA PRO A 135 -10.00 -8.92 6.72
C PRO A 135 -9.87 -8.79 5.20
N ALA A 136 -8.66 -8.99 4.69
CA ALA A 136 -8.39 -8.93 3.26
C ALA A 136 -9.12 -10.06 2.52
N PRO A 137 -9.68 -9.80 1.32
CA PRO A 137 -10.06 -10.86 0.39
C PRO A 137 -8.86 -11.79 0.12
N SER A 138 -8.95 -13.05 0.58
CA SER A 138 -7.81 -14.00 0.66
C SER A 138 -7.06 -14.18 -0.66
N ALA A 139 -7.80 -14.19 -1.78
CA ALA A 139 -7.25 -14.38 -3.12
C ALA A 139 -6.34 -13.23 -3.58
N LYS A 140 -6.68 -11.97 -3.28
CA LYS A 140 -5.85 -10.80 -3.66
C LYS A 140 -4.61 -10.68 -2.76
N ALA A 141 -4.74 -11.01 -1.48
CA ALA A 141 -3.63 -10.97 -0.54
C ALA A 141 -2.46 -11.88 -0.96
N ALA A 142 -2.76 -13.09 -1.47
CA ALA A 142 -1.74 -14.00 -1.96
C ALA A 142 -0.97 -13.47 -3.19
N GLY A 143 -1.68 -12.85 -4.13
CA GLY A 143 -1.04 -12.26 -5.32
C GLY A 143 -0.21 -11.02 -4.98
N LEU A 144 -0.69 -10.16 -4.07
CA LEU A 144 0.08 -9.01 -3.58
C LEU A 144 1.33 -9.46 -2.81
N ALA A 145 1.27 -10.56 -2.06
CA ALA A 145 2.45 -11.14 -1.41
C ALA A 145 3.51 -11.60 -2.43
N ALA A 146 3.09 -12.23 -3.53
CA ALA A 146 3.99 -12.61 -4.62
C ALA A 146 4.60 -11.37 -5.31
N LEU A 147 3.80 -10.32 -5.54
CA LEU A 147 4.27 -9.05 -6.10
C LEU A 147 5.29 -8.37 -5.18
N ARG A 148 5.06 -8.37 -3.87
CA ARG A 148 6.01 -7.87 -2.86
C ARG A 148 7.38 -8.53 -3.00
N GLU A 149 7.42 -9.87 -3.05
CA GLU A 149 8.67 -10.62 -3.22
C GLU A 149 9.37 -10.29 -4.53
N LYS A 150 8.60 -10.05 -5.60
CA LYS A 150 9.15 -9.59 -6.89
C LYS A 150 9.83 -8.22 -6.77
N VAL A 151 9.19 -7.24 -6.13
CA VAL A 151 9.77 -5.91 -5.89
C VAL A 151 11.04 -6.01 -5.05
N LEU A 152 11.03 -6.79 -3.96
CA LEU A 152 12.19 -7.00 -3.11
C LEU A 152 13.34 -7.72 -3.82
N SER A 153 13.02 -8.70 -4.68
CA SER A 153 14.02 -9.39 -5.52
C SER A 153 14.69 -8.43 -6.50
N LEU A 154 13.91 -7.56 -7.17
CA LEU A 154 14.44 -6.54 -8.07
C LEU A 154 15.36 -5.56 -7.35
N ARG A 155 14.97 -5.13 -6.13
CA ARG A 155 15.80 -4.25 -5.29
C ARG A 155 17.14 -4.88 -4.95
N ARG A 156 17.15 -6.15 -4.55
CA ARG A 156 18.38 -6.89 -4.21
C ARG A 156 19.33 -7.06 -5.39
N ARG A 157 18.83 -7.17 -6.62
CA ARG A 157 19.67 -7.32 -7.84
C ARG A 157 20.36 -6.03 -8.27
N ARG A 158 19.93 -4.88 -7.74
CA ARG A 158 20.44 -3.55 -8.10
C ARG A 158 21.43 -2.98 -7.07
N GLN A 159 21.52 -3.61 -5.91
CA GLN A 159 22.53 -3.34 -4.88
C GLN A 159 23.75 -4.22 -5.12
#